data_AF-A0A484AYY6-F1
#
_entry.id   AF-A0A484AYY6-F1
#
_cell.length_a   1.000
_cell.length_b   1.000
_cell.length_c   1.000
_cell.angle_alpha   90.00
_cell.angle_beta   90.00
_cell.angle_gamma   90.00
#
_symmetry.space_group_name_H-M   'P 1'
#
loop_
_entity.id
_entity.type
_entity.pdbx_description
1 polymer ?
#
loop_
_entity_poly.entity_id
_entity_poly.type
_entity_poly.pdbx_seq_one_letter_code
_entity_poly.pdbx_strand_id
1 'polypeptide(L)'
;MVMERTETLLVMEYISGGSLYDFLHKTEEELTYSNAINLLCQAAEALAYLHAMSERPVIHRDVKSLNMLVDAERKNLKICDFGFVRQSRTEMTEARGTLIYMAPEVFKGKIYTDKCDVYSMGITIWEVLARQIPYCTVEYEVVLYLLKQIADGNPILFIYTIYLYTLNPLKM
;
A
#
# COMPACT_ATOMS: atom_id res chain seq x y z
N MET A 1 26.41 32.56 -12.12
CA MET A 1 25.19 32.06 -12.78
C MET A 1 24.35 31.42 -11.69
N VAL A 2 23.39 32.16 -11.13
CA VAL A 2 22.48 31.64 -10.09
C VAL A 2 21.43 30.84 -10.84
N MET A 3 21.38 29.52 -10.64
CA MET A 3 20.26 28.73 -11.13
C MET A 3 19.04 29.07 -10.28
N GLU A 4 18.06 29.75 -10.86
CA GLU A 4 16.73 29.85 -10.27
C GLU A 4 16.21 28.42 -10.10
N ARG A 5 16.00 27.99 -8.84
CA ARG A 5 15.26 26.76 -8.56
C ARG A 5 13.84 26.98 -9.01
N THR A 6 13.47 26.40 -10.15
CA THR A 6 12.07 26.25 -10.53
C THR A 6 11.46 25.19 -9.62
N GLU A 7 10.66 25.60 -8.64
CA GLU A 7 9.86 24.67 -7.83
C GLU A 7 8.65 24.22 -8.64
N THR A 8 8.51 22.90 -8.84
CA THR A 8 7.33 22.31 -9.47
C THR A 8 6.24 22.14 -8.42
N LEU A 9 5.08 22.77 -8.63
CA LEU A 9 3.92 22.66 -7.75
C LEU A 9 2.80 21.88 -8.46
N LEU A 10 2.14 20.99 -7.72
CA LEU A 10 0.97 20.24 -8.18
C LEU A 10 -0.24 20.61 -7.33
N VAL A 11 -1.27 21.21 -7.95
CA VAL A 11 -2.53 21.54 -7.29
C VAL A 11 -3.55 20.45 -7.58
N MET A 12 -4.16 19.90 -6.53
CA MET A 12 -5.14 18.82 -6.61
C MET A 12 -6.37 19.16 -5.79
N GLU A 13 -7.46 18.41 -6.01
CA GLU A 13 -8.60 18.46 -5.10
C GLU A 13 -8.19 18.06 -3.68
N TYR A 14 -8.82 18.68 -2.68
CA TYR A 14 -8.58 18.37 -1.28
C TYR A 14 -9.60 17.35 -0.77
N ILE A 15 -9.12 16.29 -0.13
CA ILE A 15 -9.95 15.25 0.49
C ILE A 15 -9.84 15.39 2.01
N SER A 16 -10.98 15.60 2.67
CA SER A 16 -11.04 16.17 4.03
C SER A 16 -10.77 15.19 5.19
N GLY A 17 -10.79 13.88 4.96
CA GLY A 17 -10.63 12.87 6.02
C GLY A 17 -9.20 12.36 6.20
N GLY A 18 -8.23 12.89 5.45
CA GLY A 18 -6.84 12.45 5.50
C GLY A 18 -6.63 11.08 4.84
N SER A 19 -5.56 10.38 5.23
CA SER A 19 -5.27 9.05 4.69
C SER A 19 -6.06 7.95 5.42
N LEU A 20 -6.23 6.81 4.75
CA LEU A 20 -6.76 5.59 5.36
C LEU A 20 -5.84 5.13 6.50
N TYR A 21 -4.53 5.35 6.40
CA TYR A 21 -3.60 5.13 7.50
C TYR A 21 -3.96 5.95 8.75
N ASP A 22 -4.26 7.24 8.57
CA ASP A 22 -4.68 8.10 9.68
C ASP A 22 -5.97 7.59 10.32
N PHE A 23 -6.94 7.20 9.49
CA PHE A 23 -8.20 6.60 9.98
C PHE A 23 -7.95 5.33 10.80
N LEU A 24 -7.12 4.42 10.28
CA LEU A 24 -6.87 3.12 10.93
C LEU A 24 -6.12 3.25 12.26
N HIS A 25 -5.11 4.12 12.32
CA HIS A 25 -4.09 4.08 13.38
C HIS A 25 -3.97 5.35 14.22
N LYS A 26 -4.60 6.47 13.82
CA LYS A 26 -4.50 7.76 14.54
C LYS A 26 -5.84 8.26 15.06
N THR A 27 -6.92 7.50 14.88
CA THR A 27 -8.25 7.84 15.39
C THR A 27 -8.80 6.72 16.27
N GLU A 28 -9.68 7.09 17.19
CA GLU A 28 -10.49 6.14 17.98
C GLU A 28 -11.81 5.79 17.27
N GLU A 29 -12.00 6.26 16.04
CA GLU A 29 -13.22 6.01 15.27
C GLU A 29 -13.35 4.51 14.92
N GLU A 30 -14.56 3.98 15.14
CA GLU A 30 -14.87 2.59 14.83
C GLU A 30 -14.95 2.38 13.30
N LEU A 31 -14.21 1.38 12.81
CA LEU A 31 -14.29 0.93 11.43
C LEU A 31 -15.14 -0.33 11.41
N THR A 32 -16.38 -0.20 10.95
CA THR A 32 -17.24 -1.37 10.74
C THR A 32 -16.74 -2.18 9.54
N TYR A 33 -16.95 -3.50 9.56
CA TYR A 33 -16.62 -4.36 8.41
C TYR A 33 -17.27 -3.89 7.11
N SER A 34 -18.52 -3.42 7.18
CA SER A 34 -19.23 -2.89 6.01
C SER A 34 -18.49 -1.69 5.41
N ASN A 35 -18.04 -0.75 6.26
CA ASN A 35 -17.28 0.40 5.82
C ASN A 35 -15.89 0.01 5.29
N ALA A 36 -15.19 -0.89 5.99
CA ALA A 36 -13.91 -1.43 5.54
C ALA A 36 -13.98 -2.04 4.14
N ILE A 37 -14.95 -2.93 3.92
CA ILE A 37 -15.17 -3.59 2.63
C ILE A 37 -15.52 -2.57 1.56
N ASN A 38 -16.38 -1.59 1.87
CA ASN A 38 -16.76 -0.55 0.91
C ASN A 38 -15.53 0.27 0.44
N LEU A 39 -14.68 0.71 1.37
CA LEU A 39 -13.46 1.45 1.04
C LEU A 39 -12.47 0.59 0.22
N LEU A 40 -12.28 -0.68 0.61
CA LEU A 40 -11.41 -1.61 -0.10
C LEU A 40 -11.90 -1.92 -1.52
N CYS A 41 -13.22 -2.03 -1.72
CA CYS A 41 -13.81 -2.19 -3.06
C CYS A 41 -13.50 -0.97 -3.94
N GLN A 42 -13.68 0.25 -3.44
CA GLN A 42 -13.34 1.47 -4.19
C GLN A 42 -11.86 1.53 -4.56
N ALA A 43 -10.96 1.16 -3.64
CA ALA A 43 -9.53 1.08 -3.93
C ALA A 43 -9.22 0.04 -5.01
N ALA A 44 -9.82 -1.14 -4.94
CA ALA A 44 -9.64 -2.20 -5.94
C ALA A 44 -10.17 -1.78 -7.33
N GLU A 45 -11.33 -1.13 -7.37
CA GLU A 45 -11.93 -0.60 -8.61
C GLU A 45 -11.05 0.49 -9.23
N ALA A 46 -10.51 1.40 -8.41
CA ALA A 46 -9.58 2.43 -8.88
C ALA A 46 -8.29 1.81 -9.47
N LEU A 47 -7.70 0.81 -8.81
CA LEU A 47 -6.53 0.10 -9.35
C LEU A 47 -6.86 -0.66 -10.65
N ALA A 48 -8.00 -1.37 -10.68
CA ALA A 48 -8.45 -2.07 -11.87
C ALA A 48 -8.66 -1.11 -13.05
N TYR A 49 -9.21 0.08 -12.79
CA TYR A 49 -9.35 1.13 -13.80
C TYR A 49 -7.99 1.56 -14.36
N LEU A 50 -7.00 1.83 -13.49
CA LEU A 50 -5.64 2.21 -13.91
C LEU A 50 -4.97 1.12 -14.77
N HIS A 51 -5.13 -0.15 -14.36
CA HIS A 51 -4.57 -1.30 -15.08
C HIS A 51 -5.24 -1.53 -16.44
N ALA A 52 -6.53 -1.21 -16.56
CA ALA A 52 -7.33 -1.42 -17.77
C ALA A 52 -7.23 -0.29 -18.81
N MET A 53 -6.51 0.80 -18.54
CA MET A 53 -6.36 1.91 -19.47
C MET A 53 -5.73 1.45 -20.80
N SER A 54 -6.47 1.62 -21.90
CA SER A 54 -6.14 1.02 -23.21
C SER A 54 -4.91 1.63 -23.88
N GLU A 55 -4.71 2.95 -23.79
CA GLU A 55 -3.58 3.63 -24.44
C GLU A 55 -2.28 3.43 -23.67
N ARG A 56 -2.36 3.46 -22.33
CA ARG A 56 -1.21 3.33 -21.45
C ARG A 56 -1.68 2.79 -20.09
N PRO A 57 -1.62 1.47 -19.88
CA PRO A 57 -1.83 0.89 -18.57
C PRO A 57 -0.93 1.54 -17.53
N VAL A 58 -1.52 1.94 -16.40
CA VAL A 58 -0.82 2.63 -15.31
C VAL A 58 -0.62 1.64 -14.17
N ILE A 59 0.63 1.41 -13.77
CA ILE A 59 0.97 0.66 -12.54
C ILE A 59 1.29 1.70 -11.46
N HIS A 60 0.60 1.64 -10.31
CA HIS A 60 0.72 2.62 -9.24
C HIS A 60 2.06 2.52 -8.49
N ARG A 61 2.46 1.29 -8.12
CA ARG A 61 3.73 0.88 -7.48
C ARG A 61 3.96 1.30 -6.03
N ASP A 62 3.14 2.19 -5.50
CA ASP A 62 3.19 2.57 -4.07
C ASP A 62 1.80 2.46 -3.45
N VAL A 63 1.13 1.32 -3.66
CA VAL A 63 -0.19 1.03 -3.07
C VAL A 63 -0.01 0.73 -1.58
N LYS A 64 -0.60 1.57 -0.73
CA LYS A 64 -0.58 1.47 0.73
C LYS A 64 -1.63 2.39 1.33
N SER A 65 -2.00 2.17 2.59
CA SER A 65 -3.01 2.98 3.30
C SER A 65 -2.67 4.47 3.39
N LEU A 66 -1.39 4.86 3.34
CA LEU A 66 -0.95 6.26 3.30
C LEU A 66 -1.30 6.97 1.97
N ASN A 67 -1.39 6.23 0.86
CA ASN A 67 -1.69 6.75 -0.47
C ASN A 67 -3.16 6.54 -0.85
N MET A 68 -4.00 6.24 0.13
CA MET A 68 -5.44 6.13 -0.01
C MET A 68 -6.07 7.20 0.87
N LEU A 69 -6.73 8.19 0.27
CA LEU A 69 -7.39 9.28 0.97
C LEU A 69 -8.86 8.93 1.19
N VAL A 70 -9.39 9.28 2.36
CA VAL A 70 -10.81 9.11 2.69
C VAL A 70 -11.45 10.45 2.97
N ASP A 71 -12.72 10.63 2.62
CA ASP A 71 -13.46 11.83 3.00
C ASP A 71 -13.78 11.88 4.50
N ALA A 72 -14.24 13.03 4.98
CA ALA A 72 -14.60 13.21 6.40
C ALA A 72 -15.72 12.25 6.87
N GLU A 73 -16.56 11.79 5.95
CA GLU A 73 -17.63 10.82 6.25
C GLU A 73 -17.15 9.37 6.23
N ARG A 74 -15.88 9.12 5.87
CA ARG A 74 -15.27 7.80 5.70
C ARG A 74 -16.00 6.92 4.69
N LYS A 75 -16.72 7.50 3.72
CA LYS A 75 -17.53 6.76 2.73
C LYS A 75 -16.88 6.68 1.37
N ASN A 76 -16.04 7.65 1.01
CA ASN A 76 -15.42 7.70 -0.30
C ASN A 76 -13.90 7.60 -0.17
N LEU A 77 -13.28 6.80 -1.04
CA LEU A 77 -11.84 6.62 -1.09
C LEU A 77 -11.29 7.08 -2.43
N LYS A 78 -10.15 7.78 -2.41
CA LYS A 78 -9.37 8.13 -3.61
C LYS A 78 -7.92 7.68 -3.47
N ILE A 79 -7.35 7.15 -4.54
CA ILE A 79 -5.92 6.85 -4.59
C ILE A 79 -5.16 8.12 -4.97
N CYS A 80 -4.07 8.39 -4.27
CA CYS A 80 -3.18 9.53 -4.53
C CYS A 80 -1.72 9.09 -4.69
N ASP A 81 -0.83 10.05 -4.96
CA ASP A 81 0.61 9.85 -5.13
C ASP A 81 1.01 8.91 -6.29
N PHE A 82 0.84 9.43 -7.50
CA PHE A 82 1.27 8.79 -8.74
C PHE A 82 2.76 9.03 -9.07
N GLY A 83 3.57 9.45 -8.08
CA GLY A 83 4.98 9.82 -8.29
C GLY A 83 5.85 8.70 -8.88
N PHE A 84 5.45 7.44 -8.70
CA PHE A 84 6.21 6.26 -9.13
C PHE A 84 5.74 5.62 -10.44
N VAL A 85 4.68 6.15 -11.08
CA VAL A 85 3.99 5.57 -12.25
C VAL A 85 4.89 5.33 -13.48
N ARG A 86 6.13 5.86 -13.50
CA ARG A 86 7.03 5.81 -14.68
C ARG A 86 8.48 5.36 -14.47
N GLN A 87 8.98 5.05 -13.28
CA GLN A 87 10.39 4.67 -13.16
C GLN A 87 10.65 3.21 -13.57
N SER A 88 10.97 2.98 -14.86
CA SER A 88 11.69 1.77 -15.25
C SER A 88 13.12 1.86 -14.69
N ARG A 89 13.45 0.99 -13.73
CA ARG A 89 14.82 0.71 -13.26
C ARG A 89 15.63 1.89 -12.69
N THR A 90 15.09 2.63 -11.73
CA THR A 90 15.93 3.50 -10.89
C THR A 90 15.72 3.17 -9.43
N GLU A 91 16.83 3.14 -8.71
CA GLU A 91 16.99 2.73 -7.31
C GLU A 91 15.84 3.26 -6.44
N MET A 92 15.10 2.33 -5.85
CA MET A 92 14.05 2.67 -4.91
C MET A 92 14.68 3.21 -3.64
N THR A 93 14.28 4.42 -3.25
CA THR A 93 14.59 4.98 -1.93
C THR A 93 13.99 4.11 -0.85
N GLU A 94 14.87 3.57 0.01
CA GLU A 94 14.64 2.70 1.17
C GLU A 94 13.84 3.38 2.29
N ALA A 95 12.66 3.93 2.01
CA ALA A 95 11.74 4.31 3.07
C ALA A 95 11.12 3.03 3.64
N ARG A 96 11.53 2.64 4.86
CA ARG A 96 11.08 1.44 5.58
C ARG A 96 9.57 1.16 5.47
N GLY A 97 8.73 2.20 5.41
CA GLY A 97 7.28 2.10 5.31
C GLY A 97 6.72 1.59 3.98
N THR A 98 7.45 1.71 2.86
CA THR A 98 7.00 1.18 1.55
C THR A 98 7.40 -0.28 1.37
N LEU A 99 8.52 -0.71 1.97
CA LEU A 99 9.06 -2.07 1.79
C LEU A 99 8.08 -3.17 2.26
N ILE A 100 7.32 -2.92 3.32
CA ILE A 100 6.38 -3.91 3.87
C ILE A 100 5.17 -4.19 2.97
N TYR A 101 4.86 -3.29 2.02
CA TYR A 101 3.81 -3.47 1.01
C TYR A 101 4.38 -4.00 -0.31
N MET A 102 5.70 -4.12 -0.44
CA MET A 102 6.35 -4.36 -1.71
C MET A 102 6.23 -5.82 -2.16
N ALA A 103 5.84 -6.00 -3.42
CA ALA A 103 5.81 -7.32 -4.03
C ALA A 103 7.21 -7.95 -4.14
N PRO A 104 7.35 -9.26 -3.93
CA PRO A 104 8.64 -9.96 -3.93
C PRO A 104 9.43 -9.82 -5.25
N GLU A 105 8.74 -9.79 -6.40
CA GLU A 105 9.35 -9.61 -7.71
C GLU A 105 9.91 -8.20 -7.90
N VAL A 106 9.27 -7.19 -7.29
CA VAL A 106 9.75 -5.80 -7.27
C VAL A 106 10.98 -5.71 -6.38
N PHE A 107 10.96 -6.35 -5.21
CA PHE A 107 12.11 -6.41 -4.30
C PHE A 107 13.37 -7.00 -4.96
N LYS A 108 13.20 -7.98 -5.87
CA LYS A 108 14.30 -8.58 -6.63
C LYS A 108 14.76 -7.79 -7.86
N GLY A 109 14.14 -6.64 -8.14
CA GLY A 109 14.40 -5.88 -9.37
C GLY A 109 14.11 -6.67 -10.65
N LYS A 110 13.23 -7.68 -10.58
CA LYS A 110 12.81 -8.47 -11.75
C LYS A 110 11.82 -7.67 -12.60
N ILE A 111 11.47 -8.22 -13.76
CA ILE A 111 10.33 -7.72 -14.54
C ILE A 111 9.08 -7.91 -13.69
N TYR A 112 8.37 -6.81 -13.44
CA TYR A 112 7.11 -6.79 -12.71
C TYR A 112 5.99 -6.29 -13.63
N THR A 113 4.75 -6.62 -13.29
CA THR A 113 3.54 -6.17 -14.00
C THR A 113 2.61 -5.45 -13.02
N ASP A 114 1.39 -5.13 -13.45
CA ASP A 114 0.24 -4.75 -12.62
C ASP A 114 0.05 -5.62 -11.36
N LYS A 115 0.55 -6.87 -11.35
CA LYS A 115 0.45 -7.79 -10.21
C LYS A 115 1.21 -7.32 -8.97
N CYS A 116 2.17 -6.41 -9.10
CA CYS A 116 2.78 -5.82 -7.90
C CYS A 116 1.78 -4.99 -7.10
N ASP A 117 0.90 -4.24 -7.77
CA ASP A 117 -0.15 -3.46 -7.11
C ASP A 117 -1.17 -4.39 -6.44
N VAL A 118 -1.46 -5.56 -7.05
CA VAL A 118 -2.35 -6.58 -6.47
C VAL A 118 -1.77 -7.14 -5.18
N TYR A 119 -0.46 -7.41 -5.15
CA TYR A 119 0.22 -7.85 -3.92
C TYR A 119 0.12 -6.79 -2.82
N SER A 120 0.48 -5.55 -3.14
CA SER A 120 0.42 -4.43 -2.20
C SER A 120 -1.01 -4.15 -1.71
N MET A 121 -2.01 -4.32 -2.58
CA MET A 121 -3.42 -4.29 -2.21
C MET A 121 -3.78 -5.41 -1.23
N GLY A 122 -3.23 -6.62 -1.40
CA GLY A 122 -3.39 -7.73 -0.45
C GLY A 122 -2.88 -7.39 0.95
N ILE A 123 -1.70 -6.77 1.06
CA ILE A 123 -1.17 -6.28 2.35
C ILE A 123 -2.06 -5.19 2.95
N THR A 124 -2.57 -4.29 2.11
CA THR A 124 -3.47 -3.21 2.55
C THR A 124 -4.82 -3.75 3.05
N ILE A 125 -5.38 -4.77 2.39
CA ILE A 125 -6.59 -5.46 2.86
C ILE A 125 -6.34 -6.08 4.24
N TRP A 126 -5.19 -6.73 4.43
CA TRP A 126 -4.82 -7.29 5.73
C TRP A 126 -4.72 -6.19 6.80
N GLU A 127 -4.04 -5.08 6.52
CA GLU A 127 -3.90 -3.95 7.44
C GLU A 127 -5.26 -3.39 7.88
N VAL A 128 -6.18 -3.21 6.93
CA VAL A 128 -7.53 -2.69 7.18
C VAL A 128 -8.33 -3.64 8.07
N LEU A 129 -8.30 -4.94 7.76
CA LEU A 129 -9.08 -5.95 8.50
C LEU A 129 -8.49 -6.26 9.87
N ALA A 130 -7.16 -6.30 9.99
CA ALA A 130 -6.47 -6.54 11.26
C ALA A 130 -6.40 -5.29 12.13
N ARG A 131 -6.60 -4.09 11.55
CA ARG A 131 -6.34 -2.78 12.17
C ARG A 131 -4.96 -2.71 12.84
N GLN A 132 -3.96 -3.26 12.16
CA GLN A 132 -2.59 -3.31 12.64
C GLN A 132 -1.64 -2.90 11.52
N ILE A 133 -0.60 -2.16 11.89
CA ILE A 133 0.50 -1.85 10.96
C ILE A 133 1.17 -3.19 10.55
N PRO A 134 1.31 -3.48 9.24
CA PRO A 134 1.92 -4.73 8.80
C PRO A 134 3.32 -4.93 9.40
N TYR A 135 3.58 -6.13 9.91
CA TYR A 135 4.87 -6.52 10.51
C TYR A 135 5.33 -5.66 11.70
N CYS A 136 4.45 -4.92 12.38
CA CYS A 136 4.85 -3.99 13.45
C CYS A 136 5.50 -4.66 14.68
N THR A 137 5.29 -5.97 14.86
CA THR A 137 5.87 -6.78 15.94
C THR A 137 7.09 -7.57 15.50
N VAL A 138 7.52 -7.42 14.25
CA VAL A 138 8.62 -8.18 13.65
C VAL A 138 9.82 -7.26 13.46
N GLU A 139 11.00 -7.70 13.90
CA GLU A 139 12.24 -6.97 13.65
C GLU A 139 12.46 -6.77 12.14
N TYR A 140 12.95 -5.59 11.77
CA TYR A 140 13.06 -5.20 10.37
C TYR A 140 13.94 -6.15 9.56
N GLU A 141 15.02 -6.64 10.15
CA GLU A 141 15.94 -7.63 9.58
C GLU A 141 15.22 -8.95 9.28
N VAL A 142 14.29 -9.35 10.13
CA VAL A 142 13.45 -10.54 9.94
C VAL A 142 12.44 -10.30 8.82
N VAL A 143 11.84 -9.13 8.72
CA VAL A 143 10.96 -8.77 7.59
C VAL A 143 11.71 -8.85 6.26
N LEU A 144 12.92 -8.28 6.19
CA LEU A 144 13.76 -8.37 4.98
C LEU A 144 14.11 -9.82 4.63
N TYR A 145 14.43 -10.63 5.64
CA TYR A 145 14.68 -12.05 5.44
C TYR A 145 13.45 -12.77 4.88
N LEU A 146 12.26 -12.52 5.44
CA LEU A 146 11.00 -13.10 4.99
C LEU A 146 10.66 -12.70 3.56
N LEU A 147 10.76 -11.41 3.22
CA LEU A 147 10.52 -10.91 1.86
C LEU A 147 11.48 -11.57 0.87
N LYS A 148 12.75 -11.75 1.24
CA LYS A 148 13.72 -12.48 0.41
C LYS A 148 13.31 -13.94 0.19
N GLN A 149 12.91 -14.64 1.24
CA GLN A 149 12.44 -16.04 1.15
C GLN A 149 11.19 -16.19 0.28
N ILE A 150 10.21 -15.30 0.44
CA ILE A 150 9.00 -15.27 -0.37
C ILE A 150 9.40 -15.05 -1.84
N ALA A 151 10.29 -14.11 -2.10
CA ALA A 151 10.78 -13.82 -3.43
C ALA A 151 11.60 -14.97 -4.06
N ASP A 152 12.26 -15.78 -3.24
CA ASP A 152 12.94 -17.02 -3.63
C ASP A 152 11.97 -18.19 -3.92
N GLY A 153 10.66 -18.00 -3.75
CA GLY A 153 9.64 -18.98 -4.14
C GLY A 153 9.16 -19.86 -2.99
N ASN A 154 9.31 -19.41 -1.74
CA ASN A 154 8.82 -20.11 -0.54
C ASN A 154 7.52 -19.47 -0.01
N PRO A 155 6.33 -19.75 -0.60
CA PRO A 155 5.08 -19.08 -0.26
C PRO A 155 4.49 -19.49 1.10
N ILE A 156 4.92 -20.63 1.66
CA ILE A 156 4.43 -21.14 2.95
C ILE A 156 4.69 -20.14 4.08
N LEU A 157 5.77 -19.35 3.99
CA LEU A 157 6.09 -18.33 4.97
C LEU A 157 5.11 -17.15 4.95
N PHE A 158 4.49 -16.82 3.80
CA PHE A 158 3.53 -15.71 3.71
C PHE A 158 2.27 -15.98 4.54
N ILE A 159 1.69 -17.18 4.38
CA ILE A 159 0.54 -17.62 5.17
C ILE A 159 0.93 -17.80 6.64
N TYR A 160 2.12 -18.33 6.94
CA TYR A 160 2.57 -18.51 8.32
C TYR A 160 2.85 -17.18 9.04
N THR A 161 3.37 -16.15 8.36
CA THR A 161 3.51 -14.79 8.92
C THR A 161 2.19 -14.05 9.05
N ILE A 162 1.22 -14.30 8.20
CA ILE A 162 -0.13 -13.76 8.43
C ILE A 162 -0.78 -14.51 9.60
N TYR A 163 -0.67 -15.84 9.65
CA TYR A 163 -1.33 -16.71 10.63
C TYR A 163 -0.76 -16.58 12.05
N LEU A 164 0.57 -16.59 12.23
CA LEU A 164 1.19 -16.48 13.56
C LEU A 164 0.95 -15.12 14.22
N TYR A 165 0.73 -14.08 13.42
CA TYR A 165 0.60 -12.71 13.92
C TYR A 165 -0.85 -12.20 13.85
N THR A 166 -1.78 -12.90 13.18
CA THR A 166 -3.23 -12.67 13.29
C THR A 166 -3.87 -13.43 14.45
N LEU A 167 -3.27 -14.51 14.95
CA LEU A 167 -3.85 -15.36 16.01
C LEU A 167 -3.66 -14.86 17.45
N ASN A 168 -3.38 -13.57 17.63
CA ASN A 168 -3.63 -12.90 18.91
C ASN A 168 -4.70 -11.79 18.80
N PRO A 169 -5.92 -12.04 18.26
CA PRO A 169 -6.91 -11.00 18.05
C PRO A 169 -7.89 -10.84 19.23
N LEU A 170 -7.60 -11.39 20.42
CA LEU A 170 -8.46 -11.20 21.61
C LEU A 170 -7.94 -10.07 22.50
N LYS A 171 -7.94 -8.87 21.92
CA LYS A 171 -8.22 -7.62 22.66
C LYS A 171 -9.16 -6.78 21.81
N MET A 172 -10.39 -7.30 21.66
CA MET A 172 -11.57 -6.42 21.56
C MET A 172 -11.82 -5.83 22.95
#